data_AF-A0A7W0UIY9-F1
#
_entry.id   AF-A0A7W0UIY9-F1
#
_cell.length_a   1.000
_cell.length_b   1.000
_cell.length_c   1.000
_cell.angle_alpha   90.00
_cell.angle_beta   90.00
_cell.angle_gamma   90.00
#
_symmetry.space_group_name_H-M   'P 1'
#
loop_
_entity.id
_entity.type
_entity.pdbx_description
1 polymer ?
#
loop_
_entity_poly.entity_id
_entity_poly.type
_entity_poly.pdbx_seq_one_letter_code
_entity_poly.pdbx_strand_id
1 'polypeptide(L)'
;MNGATSRPESEFQPARSKLEAVTRLSALTQSPPESLGPGSKERKSVLVGLARGLDLTVDASATKPGLGAQIASALQVPWGTDCWSAGNTITLIGLNQLLSGAELEVAQRRAVPRPRLFEPVQPMPIEFIPARSKLEAVTRLSALTQSPPESLGPGSKERKSVMVNLARGLDLTADTNATKPELGSQIASALDVAWGSDCWSAGNTITLIGLNQLLSGSERRATAQDRDRSGVFFSAREEANALLETLALAMPPYMEGRTCAQAMKEAAFTQWRQTEWTAFYFEFIGLPALVNAFGGGPRVFSRTRFDYGLAHTWDLKVHMATSGLAPLNDCSGVETAVDSGTGVGFLILTGRAELDDGEFRAWHEDFRSQLRKRVTKRSAPRKYVRLLKSGFTPQMLEAFYLPDREALETALGYGAIKVMRQGAQTSGRPRPPKYLLDLVQARWEGGMLLSQRVLGTASPPGL
;
A
#
# COMPACT_ATOMS: atom_id res chain seq x y z
N MET A 1 32.34 6.89 -27.39
CA MET A 1 32.01 6.01 -26.25
C MET A 1 30.63 6.42 -25.77
N ASN A 2 29.59 5.74 -26.25
CA ASN A 2 28.21 6.05 -25.89
C ASN A 2 27.88 5.35 -24.57
N GLY A 3 27.71 6.13 -23.51
CA GLY A 3 27.20 5.66 -22.24
C GLY A 3 25.75 5.25 -22.39
N ALA A 4 25.50 3.95 -22.50
CA ALA A 4 24.19 3.39 -22.28
C ALA A 4 23.88 3.52 -20.79
N THR A 5 23.02 4.48 -20.43
CA THR A 5 22.29 4.45 -19.16
C THR A 5 21.41 3.21 -19.19
N SER A 6 21.89 2.10 -18.63
CA SER A 6 21.06 0.95 -18.33
C SER A 6 20.01 1.40 -17.33
N ARG A 7 18.75 1.50 -17.78
CA ARG A 7 17.61 1.44 -16.86
C ARG A 7 17.80 0.16 -16.04
N PRO A 8 17.72 0.19 -14.71
CA PRO A 8 17.71 -1.05 -13.95
C PRO A 8 16.50 -1.86 -14.44
N GLU A 9 16.74 -3.03 -15.03
CA GLU A 9 15.71 -4.05 -15.15
C GLU A 9 15.17 -4.24 -13.74
N SER A 10 13.90 -3.86 -13.50
CA SER A 10 13.34 -3.99 -12.18
C SER A 10 13.17 -5.48 -11.90
N GLU A 11 14.10 -6.05 -11.15
CA GLU A 11 14.02 -7.42 -10.66
C GLU A 11 12.66 -7.64 -9.97
N PHE A 12 11.97 -8.72 -10.33
CA PHE A 12 10.67 -9.06 -9.77
C PHE A 12 10.73 -9.09 -8.23
N GLN A 13 9.82 -8.37 -7.59
CA GLN A 13 9.74 -8.33 -6.13
C GLN A 13 8.65 -9.28 -5.64
N PRO A 14 9.00 -10.45 -5.07
CA PRO A 14 8.00 -11.41 -4.62
C PRO A 14 7.17 -10.84 -3.48
N ALA A 15 5.87 -11.13 -3.51
CA ALA A 15 4.99 -10.84 -2.40
C ALA A 15 5.38 -11.68 -1.18
N ARG A 16 5.33 -11.05 0.00
CA ARG A 16 5.72 -11.69 1.27
C ARG A 16 4.59 -12.49 1.89
N SER A 17 3.35 -12.28 1.45
CA SER A 17 2.15 -12.95 1.95
C SER A 17 1.18 -13.24 0.81
N LYS A 18 0.24 -14.17 1.03
CA LYS A 18 -0.84 -14.42 0.07
C LYS A 18 -1.73 -13.20 -0.13
N LEU A 19 -1.97 -12.45 0.95
CA LEU A 19 -2.79 -11.25 0.91
C LEU A 19 -2.16 -10.17 0.02
N GLU A 20 -0.86 -9.95 0.16
CA GLU A 20 -0.10 -9.03 -0.70
C GLU A 20 -0.14 -9.49 -2.17
N ALA A 21 0.08 -10.78 -2.43
CA ALA A 21 0.10 -11.32 -3.78
C ALA A 21 -1.26 -11.15 -4.49
N VAL A 22 -2.35 -11.53 -3.82
CA VAL A 22 -3.72 -11.37 -4.33
C VAL A 22 -4.04 -9.90 -4.60
N THR A 23 -3.66 -9.02 -3.68
CA THR A 23 -3.91 -7.58 -3.79
C THR A 23 -3.16 -6.97 -4.97
N ARG A 24 -1.88 -7.33 -5.17
CA ARG A 24 -1.09 -6.86 -6.31
C ARG A 24 -1.60 -7.41 -7.64
N LEU A 25 -1.99 -8.69 -7.68
CA LEU A 25 -2.62 -9.28 -8.87
C LEU A 25 -3.90 -8.54 -9.26
N SER A 26 -4.80 -8.28 -8.31
CA SER A 26 -6.01 -7.51 -8.58
C SER A 26 -5.71 -6.08 -9.05
N ALA A 27 -4.72 -5.42 -8.44
CA ALA A 27 -4.31 -4.07 -8.83
C ALA A 27 -3.74 -4.01 -10.25
N LEU A 28 -2.87 -4.96 -10.57
CA LEU A 28 -2.20 -5.03 -11.86
C LEU A 28 -3.18 -5.21 -13.03
N THR A 29 -4.28 -5.94 -12.80
CA THR A 29 -5.29 -6.24 -13.83
C THR A 29 -6.56 -5.41 -13.72
N GLN A 30 -6.54 -4.35 -12.90
CA GLN A 30 -7.69 -3.50 -12.61
C GLN A 30 -8.93 -4.27 -12.15
N SER A 31 -8.73 -5.45 -11.55
CA SER A 31 -9.80 -6.24 -10.97
C SER A 31 -10.23 -5.65 -9.61
N PRO A 32 -11.48 -5.88 -9.18
CA PRO A 32 -11.93 -5.48 -7.85
C PRO A 32 -10.98 -5.98 -6.75
N PRO A 33 -10.75 -5.19 -5.68
CA PRO A 33 -10.02 -5.64 -4.51
C PRO A 33 -10.62 -6.92 -3.93
N GLU A 34 -9.77 -7.92 -3.69
CA GLU A 34 -10.18 -9.21 -3.15
C GLU A 34 -9.50 -9.47 -1.80
N SER A 35 -10.29 -10.00 -0.86
CA SER A 35 -9.77 -10.47 0.43
C SER A 35 -9.47 -11.96 0.37
N LEU A 36 -8.62 -12.44 1.28
CA LEU A 36 -8.50 -13.89 1.49
C LEU A 36 -9.85 -14.43 2.01
N GLY A 37 -10.28 -15.55 1.45
CA GLY A 37 -11.46 -16.29 1.90
C GLY A 37 -11.17 -17.13 3.16
N PRO A 38 -12.17 -17.90 3.64
CA PRO A 38 -12.05 -18.73 4.83
C PRO A 38 -10.80 -19.63 4.81
N GLY A 39 -10.09 -19.66 5.93
CA GLY A 39 -8.81 -20.38 6.05
C GLY A 39 -7.64 -19.72 5.31
N SER A 40 -7.71 -18.41 5.08
CA SER A 40 -6.67 -17.62 4.39
C SER A 40 -6.35 -18.12 2.98
N LYS A 41 -7.40 -18.59 2.30
CA LYS A 41 -7.33 -19.11 0.93
C LYS A 41 -7.65 -18.02 -0.08
N GLU A 42 -6.91 -17.95 -1.16
CA GLU A 42 -7.25 -17.11 -2.30
C GLU A 42 -8.61 -17.52 -2.90
N ARG A 43 -9.40 -16.51 -3.24
CA ARG A 43 -10.68 -16.70 -3.93
C ARG A 43 -10.43 -17.00 -5.40
N LYS A 44 -11.28 -17.85 -6.00
CA LYS A 44 -11.18 -18.18 -7.44
C LYS A 44 -11.34 -16.95 -8.33
N SER A 45 -12.11 -15.95 -7.87
CA SER A 45 -12.31 -14.67 -8.54
C SER A 45 -11.00 -13.91 -8.83
N VAL A 46 -9.95 -14.08 -8.03
CA VAL A 46 -8.64 -13.47 -8.28
C VAL A 46 -8.02 -14.01 -9.57
N LEU A 47 -8.06 -15.33 -9.77
CA LEU A 47 -7.54 -15.97 -10.98
C LEU A 47 -8.38 -15.62 -12.22
N VAL A 48 -9.70 -15.57 -12.05
CA VAL A 48 -10.63 -15.16 -13.13
C VAL A 48 -10.40 -13.69 -13.50
N GLY A 49 -10.22 -12.81 -12.51
CA GLY A 49 -9.92 -11.39 -12.73
C GLY A 49 -8.57 -11.19 -13.39
N LEU A 50 -7.54 -11.96 -12.98
CA LEU A 50 -6.23 -11.98 -13.61
C LEU A 50 -6.33 -12.36 -15.09
N ALA A 51 -6.97 -13.48 -15.41
CA ALA A 51 -7.13 -13.92 -16.79
C ALA A 51 -7.90 -12.89 -17.63
N ARG A 52 -9.01 -12.36 -17.10
CA ARG A 52 -9.81 -11.34 -17.80
C ARG A 52 -9.03 -10.05 -18.06
N GLY A 53 -8.35 -9.50 -17.05
CA GLY A 53 -7.65 -8.23 -17.20
C GLY A 53 -6.38 -8.33 -18.04
N LEU A 54 -5.86 -9.54 -18.26
CA LEU A 54 -4.80 -9.82 -19.23
C LEU A 54 -5.34 -10.41 -20.55
N ASP A 55 -6.65 -10.48 -20.75
CA ASP A 55 -7.28 -11.05 -21.95
C ASP A 55 -6.75 -12.45 -22.31
N LEU A 56 -6.60 -13.31 -21.30
CA LEU A 56 -6.12 -14.68 -21.45
C LEU A 56 -7.29 -15.64 -21.64
N THR A 57 -7.21 -16.47 -22.68
CA THR A 57 -8.18 -17.54 -22.92
C THR A 57 -8.00 -18.66 -21.90
N VAL A 58 -8.95 -18.81 -20.99
CA VAL A 58 -8.95 -19.83 -19.94
C VAL A 58 -10.34 -20.43 -19.72
N ASP A 59 -10.41 -21.66 -19.22
CA ASP A 59 -11.63 -22.27 -18.74
C ASP A 59 -11.94 -21.82 -17.31
N ALA A 60 -12.84 -20.85 -17.17
CA ALA A 60 -13.27 -20.34 -15.87
C ALA A 60 -14.02 -21.38 -15.02
N SER A 61 -14.45 -22.52 -15.58
CA SER A 61 -15.07 -23.62 -14.84
C SER A 61 -14.04 -24.53 -14.14
N ALA A 62 -12.79 -24.53 -14.61
CA ALA A 62 -11.71 -25.36 -14.07
C ALA A 62 -11.49 -25.18 -12.56
N THR A 63 -10.86 -26.18 -11.93
CA THR A 63 -10.42 -26.08 -10.52
C THR A 63 -9.41 -24.93 -10.37
N LYS A 64 -9.22 -24.40 -9.15
CA LYS A 64 -8.21 -23.35 -8.92
C LYS A 64 -6.80 -23.73 -9.42
N PRO A 65 -6.27 -24.95 -9.13
CA PRO A 65 -5.00 -25.37 -9.69
C PRO A 65 -5.00 -25.49 -11.22
N GLY A 66 -6.09 -25.98 -11.81
CA GLY A 66 -6.22 -26.07 -13.27
C GLY A 66 -6.25 -24.70 -13.95
N LEU A 67 -7.03 -23.76 -13.40
CA LEU A 67 -7.08 -22.38 -13.86
C LEU A 67 -5.71 -21.69 -13.69
N GLY A 68 -5.04 -21.89 -12.55
CA GLY A 68 -3.69 -21.39 -12.33
C GLY A 68 -2.67 -21.94 -13.33
N ALA A 69 -2.75 -23.24 -13.68
CA ALA A 69 -1.88 -23.85 -14.68
C ALA A 69 -2.10 -23.27 -16.08
N GLN A 70 -3.35 -23.02 -16.48
CA GLN A 70 -3.66 -22.39 -17.77
C GLN A 70 -3.12 -20.97 -17.85
N ILE A 71 -3.31 -20.17 -16.79
CA ILE A 71 -2.76 -18.81 -16.71
C ILE A 71 -1.23 -18.85 -16.73
N ALA A 72 -0.61 -19.73 -15.94
CA ALA A 72 0.85 -19.86 -15.90
C ALA A 72 1.43 -20.26 -17.26
N SER A 73 0.77 -21.17 -17.98
CA SER A 73 1.13 -21.54 -19.35
C SER A 73 1.05 -20.35 -20.31
N ALA A 74 -0.04 -19.58 -20.25
CA ALA A 74 -0.23 -18.39 -21.07
C ALA A 74 0.82 -17.29 -20.77
N LEU A 75 1.21 -17.14 -19.51
CA LEU A 75 2.24 -16.20 -19.06
C LEU A 75 3.67 -16.76 -19.15
N GLN A 76 3.83 -18.00 -19.62
CA GLN A 76 5.12 -18.69 -19.75
C GLN A 76 5.93 -18.76 -18.45
N VAL A 77 5.26 -18.95 -17.31
CA VAL A 77 5.90 -19.10 -16.00
C VAL A 77 5.84 -20.54 -15.49
N PRO A 78 6.82 -20.99 -14.69
CA PRO A 78 6.81 -22.33 -14.10
C PRO A 78 5.55 -22.58 -13.26
N TRP A 79 4.97 -23.77 -13.41
CA TRP A 79 3.84 -24.22 -12.59
C TRP A 79 4.03 -25.66 -12.13
N GLY A 80 4.41 -25.82 -10.85
CA GLY A 80 4.74 -27.09 -10.24
C GLY A 80 3.74 -27.56 -9.18
N THR A 81 4.03 -28.70 -8.57
CA THR A 81 3.25 -29.25 -7.44
C THR A 81 3.38 -28.43 -6.16
N ASP A 82 4.40 -27.57 -6.07
CA ASP A 82 4.61 -26.61 -5.00
C ASP A 82 3.76 -25.33 -5.14
N CYS A 83 3.17 -25.10 -6.32
CA CYS A 83 2.32 -23.94 -6.61
C CYS A 83 0.90 -24.07 -6.04
N TRP A 84 0.51 -25.27 -5.62
CA TRP A 84 -0.78 -25.52 -4.99
C TRP A 84 -0.66 -26.61 -3.92
N SER A 85 -1.73 -26.79 -3.14
CA SER A 85 -1.77 -27.72 -2.02
C SER A 85 -3.10 -28.45 -1.97
N ALA A 86 -3.17 -29.49 -1.13
CA ALA A 86 -4.40 -30.26 -0.90
C ALA A 86 -5.60 -29.33 -0.61
N GLY A 87 -6.75 -29.62 -1.24
CA GLY A 87 -7.92 -28.76 -1.18
C GLY A 87 -7.89 -27.57 -2.14
N ASN A 88 -7.24 -27.73 -3.31
CA ASN A 88 -7.24 -26.79 -4.42
C ASN A 88 -6.78 -25.37 -4.06
N THR A 89 -5.89 -25.23 -3.08
CA THR A 89 -5.42 -23.92 -2.62
C THR A 89 -4.08 -23.59 -3.24
N ILE A 90 -3.98 -22.46 -3.93
CA ILE A 90 -2.75 -21.94 -4.51
C ILE A 90 -1.82 -21.48 -3.37
N THR A 91 -0.56 -21.88 -3.42
CA THR A 91 0.43 -21.50 -2.42
C THR A 91 0.92 -20.07 -2.69
N LEU A 92 1.66 -19.49 -1.74
CA LEU A 92 2.34 -18.21 -2.00
C LEU A 92 3.37 -18.35 -3.14
N ILE A 93 3.99 -19.52 -3.31
CA ILE A 93 4.90 -19.80 -4.44
C ILE A 93 4.12 -19.69 -5.75
N GLY A 94 2.99 -20.38 -5.87
CA GLY A 94 2.15 -20.30 -7.07
C GLY A 94 1.63 -18.90 -7.36
N LEU A 95 1.17 -18.17 -6.33
CA LEU A 95 0.73 -16.78 -6.50
C LEU A 95 1.87 -15.86 -6.97
N ASN A 96 3.10 -16.05 -6.48
CA ASN A 96 4.26 -15.28 -6.93
C ASN A 96 4.69 -15.63 -8.36
N GLN A 97 4.54 -16.89 -8.79
CA GLN A 97 4.78 -17.25 -10.20
C GLN A 97 3.80 -16.51 -11.13
N LEU A 98 2.50 -16.52 -10.80
CA LEU A 98 1.49 -15.79 -11.57
C LEU A 98 1.73 -14.28 -11.55
N LEU A 99 2.07 -13.72 -10.39
CA LEU A 99 2.35 -12.29 -10.25
C LEU A 99 3.57 -11.88 -11.08
N SER A 100 4.65 -12.66 -11.05
CA SER A 100 5.85 -12.40 -11.86
C SER A 100 5.54 -12.42 -13.35
N GLY A 101 4.80 -13.42 -13.82
CA GLY A 101 4.41 -13.51 -15.23
C GLY A 101 3.48 -12.37 -15.65
N ALA A 102 2.54 -11.99 -14.78
CA ALA A 102 1.60 -10.92 -15.03
C ALA A 102 2.30 -9.55 -15.11
N GLU A 103 3.24 -9.27 -14.19
CA GLU A 103 4.00 -8.01 -14.20
C GLU A 103 4.82 -7.88 -15.48
N LEU A 104 5.44 -8.98 -15.92
CA LEU A 104 6.19 -9.03 -17.18
C LEU A 104 5.26 -8.80 -18.39
N GLU A 105 4.12 -9.48 -18.46
CA GLU A 105 3.14 -9.33 -19.54
C GLU A 105 2.63 -7.88 -19.65
N VAL A 106 2.27 -7.26 -18.52
CA VAL A 106 1.84 -5.85 -18.50
C VAL A 106 2.96 -4.91 -18.92
N ALA A 107 4.19 -5.15 -18.47
CA ALA A 107 5.35 -4.36 -18.89
C ALA A 107 5.60 -4.47 -20.40
N GLN A 108 5.49 -5.68 -20.97
CA GLN A 108 5.64 -5.92 -22.40
C GLN A 108 4.55 -5.20 -23.20
N ARG A 109 3.28 -5.30 -22.79
CA ARG A 109 2.16 -4.59 -23.46
C ARG A 109 2.33 -3.07 -23.46
N ARG A 110 2.90 -2.51 -22.39
CA ARG A 110 3.21 -1.08 -22.29
C ARG A 110 4.40 -0.67 -23.16
N ALA A 111 5.32 -1.58 -23.44
CA ALA A 111 6.52 -1.30 -24.22
C ALA A 111 6.28 -1.31 -25.75
N VAL A 112 5.23 -1.97 -26.25
CA VAL A 112 4.91 -2.01 -27.68
C VAL A 112 4.41 -0.63 -28.15
N PRO A 113 5.16 0.08 -29.02
CA PRO A 113 4.67 1.34 -29.59
C PRO A 113 3.51 1.03 -30.54
N ARG A 114 2.34 1.65 -30.33
CA ARG A 114 1.26 1.59 -31.33
C ARG A 114 1.77 2.20 -32.64
N PRO A 115 1.69 1.49 -33.79
CA PRO A 115 2.11 2.05 -35.06
C PRO A 115 1.28 3.30 -35.37
N ARG A 116 1.94 4.46 -35.42
CA ARG A 116 1.34 5.73 -35.84
C ARG A 116 1.29 5.74 -37.37
N LEU A 117 0.13 5.44 -37.94
CA LEU A 117 -0.18 5.86 -39.29
C LEU A 117 -0.43 7.38 -39.24
N PHE A 118 0.57 8.16 -39.64
CA PHE A 118 0.48 9.58 -40.05
C PHE A 118 -0.67 10.43 -39.43
N GLU A 119 -0.53 10.83 -38.17
CA GLU A 119 -1.28 11.99 -37.63
C GLU A 119 -0.34 12.88 -36.80
N PRO A 120 -0.52 14.22 -36.86
CA PRO A 120 0.30 15.16 -36.12
C PRO A 120 0.25 14.87 -34.61
N VAL A 121 1.42 14.97 -33.96
CA VAL A 121 1.59 14.70 -32.53
C VAL A 121 0.78 15.72 -31.71
N GLN A 122 -0.46 15.40 -31.42
CA GLN A 122 -1.13 15.95 -30.24
C GLN A 122 -0.51 15.31 -28.99
N PRO A 123 -0.29 16.06 -27.90
CA PRO A 123 0.12 15.45 -26.64
C PRO A 123 -0.90 14.37 -26.29
N MET A 124 -0.42 13.13 -26.14
CA MET A 124 -1.27 11.99 -25.78
C MET A 124 -2.07 12.37 -24.54
N PRO A 125 -3.42 12.29 -24.55
CA PRO A 125 -4.19 12.40 -23.33
C PRO A 125 -3.68 11.34 -22.36
N ILE A 126 -3.42 11.72 -21.12
CA ILE A 126 -3.19 10.75 -20.05
C ILE A 126 -4.43 9.85 -20.03
N GLU A 127 -4.25 8.56 -20.32
CA GLU A 127 -5.34 7.60 -20.33
C GLU A 127 -5.94 7.53 -18.92
N PHE A 128 -7.24 7.82 -18.80
CA PHE A 128 -7.93 7.77 -17.52
C PHE A 128 -7.86 6.37 -16.93
N ILE A 129 -7.32 6.26 -15.71
CA ILE A 129 -7.29 4.99 -14.98
C ILE A 129 -8.52 4.96 -14.06
N PRO A 130 -9.52 4.09 -14.30
CA PRO A 130 -10.68 3.99 -13.43
C PRO A 130 -10.27 3.51 -12.03
N ALA A 131 -10.88 4.09 -11.01
CA ALA A 131 -10.78 3.60 -9.64
C ALA A 131 -11.41 2.19 -9.54
N ARG A 132 -10.77 1.30 -8.79
CA ARG A 132 -11.21 -0.08 -8.58
C ARG A 132 -12.15 -0.23 -7.39
N SER A 133 -12.22 0.79 -6.54
CA SER A 133 -13.11 0.84 -5.39
C SER A 133 -13.68 2.23 -5.20
N LYS A 134 -14.82 2.32 -4.50
CA LYS A 134 -15.42 3.62 -4.14
C LYS A 134 -14.48 4.44 -3.26
N LEU A 135 -13.74 3.79 -2.36
CA LEU A 135 -12.80 4.47 -1.48
C LEU A 135 -11.68 5.10 -2.31
N GLU A 136 -11.08 4.35 -3.24
CA GLU A 136 -10.10 4.87 -4.18
C GLU A 136 -10.65 6.09 -4.95
N ALA A 137 -11.86 5.98 -5.49
CA ALA A 137 -12.48 7.07 -6.24
C ALA A 137 -12.69 8.33 -5.38
N VAL A 138 -13.23 8.16 -4.17
CA VAL A 138 -13.47 9.25 -3.21
C VAL A 138 -12.15 9.90 -2.79
N THR A 139 -11.11 9.11 -2.52
CA THR A 139 -9.81 9.64 -2.12
C THR A 139 -9.16 10.43 -3.25
N ARG A 140 -9.21 9.92 -4.49
CA ARG A 140 -8.69 10.63 -5.68
C ARG A 140 -9.46 11.94 -5.95
N LEU A 141 -10.79 11.93 -5.83
CA LEU A 141 -11.61 13.15 -5.95
C LEU A 141 -11.29 14.19 -4.87
N SER A 142 -11.09 13.74 -3.62
CA SER A 142 -10.73 14.64 -2.51
C SER A 142 -9.35 15.26 -2.72
N ALA A 143 -8.37 14.46 -3.17
CA ALA A 143 -7.02 14.93 -3.49
C ALA A 143 -7.05 15.97 -4.62
N LEU A 144 -7.79 15.70 -5.69
CA LEU A 144 -7.92 16.60 -6.85
C LEU A 144 -8.48 17.99 -6.49
N THR A 145 -9.30 18.07 -5.46
CA THR A 145 -9.92 19.32 -4.98
C THR A 145 -9.29 19.89 -3.73
N GLN A 146 -8.16 19.33 -3.28
CA GLN A 146 -7.49 19.69 -2.03
C GLN A 146 -8.44 19.72 -0.82
N SER A 147 -9.51 18.94 -0.88
CA SER A 147 -10.52 18.89 0.16
C SER A 147 -10.09 17.94 1.27
N PRO A 148 -10.58 18.14 2.51
CA PRO A 148 -10.30 17.21 3.59
C PRO A 148 -10.64 15.78 3.16
N PRO A 149 -9.76 14.80 3.47
CA PRO A 149 -10.00 13.43 3.07
C PRO A 149 -11.32 12.89 3.63
N GLU A 150 -12.01 12.11 2.81
CA GLU A 150 -13.34 11.60 3.14
C GLU A 150 -13.36 10.08 3.31
N SER A 151 -13.99 9.62 4.39
CA SER A 151 -14.27 8.21 4.61
C SER A 151 -15.62 7.80 4.02
N LEU A 152 -15.73 6.54 3.61
CA LEU A 152 -17.03 5.96 3.29
C LEU A 152 -17.89 5.86 4.55
N GLY A 153 -19.15 6.25 4.44
CA GLY A 153 -20.17 6.05 5.47
C GLY A 153 -20.66 4.59 5.53
N PRO A 154 -21.60 4.29 6.44
CA PRO A 154 -22.16 2.95 6.64
C PRO A 154 -22.62 2.31 5.32
N GLY A 155 -22.23 1.05 5.11
CA GLY A 155 -22.50 0.32 3.87
C GLY A 155 -21.61 0.72 2.69
N SER A 156 -20.39 1.22 2.95
CA SER A 156 -19.42 1.64 1.92
C SER A 156 -19.98 2.72 0.98
N LYS A 157 -20.82 3.60 1.52
CA LYS A 157 -21.45 4.70 0.77
C LYS A 157 -20.58 5.93 0.83
N GLU A 158 -20.33 6.55 -0.31
CA GLU A 158 -19.71 7.87 -0.39
C GLU A 158 -20.54 8.90 0.40
N ARG A 159 -19.90 9.92 0.98
CA ARG A 159 -20.61 11.02 1.63
C ARG A 159 -21.05 12.05 0.58
N LYS A 160 -22.11 12.81 0.86
CA LYS A 160 -22.55 13.88 -0.03
C LYS A 160 -21.49 14.99 -0.14
N SER A 161 -20.73 15.21 0.93
CA SER A 161 -19.63 16.15 1.01
C SER A 161 -18.59 15.95 -0.10
N VAL A 162 -18.33 14.72 -0.55
CA VAL A 162 -17.38 14.45 -1.65
C VAL A 162 -17.78 15.21 -2.92
N MET A 163 -19.06 15.15 -3.30
CA MET A 163 -19.58 15.84 -4.49
C MET A 163 -19.67 17.35 -4.28
N VAL A 164 -20.02 17.79 -3.08
CA VAL A 164 -20.08 19.22 -2.74
C VAL A 164 -18.68 19.85 -2.82
N ASN A 165 -17.69 19.16 -2.25
CA ASN A 165 -16.28 19.53 -2.30
C ASN A 165 -15.75 19.50 -3.73
N LEU A 166 -16.15 18.49 -4.52
CA LEU A 166 -15.82 18.41 -5.94
C LEU A 166 -16.34 19.62 -6.72
N ALA A 167 -17.63 19.94 -6.58
CA ALA A 167 -18.25 21.07 -7.25
C ALA A 167 -17.58 22.39 -6.88
N ARG A 168 -17.30 22.62 -5.59
CA ARG A 168 -16.62 23.82 -5.12
C ARG A 168 -15.17 23.90 -5.57
N GLY A 169 -14.41 22.81 -5.44
CA GLY A 169 -12.98 22.77 -5.75
C GLY A 169 -12.68 22.93 -7.24
N LEU A 170 -13.62 22.58 -8.11
CA LEU A 170 -13.52 22.76 -9.57
C LEU A 170 -14.30 23.96 -10.11
N ASP A 171 -14.86 24.78 -9.21
CA ASP A 171 -15.70 25.94 -9.52
C ASP A 171 -16.83 25.60 -10.52
N LEU A 172 -17.54 24.52 -10.24
CA LEU A 172 -18.66 24.03 -11.04
C LEU A 172 -19.97 24.61 -10.50
N THR A 173 -20.82 25.06 -11.42
CA THR A 173 -22.18 25.49 -11.08
C THR A 173 -23.05 24.27 -10.79
N ALA A 174 -23.27 23.97 -9.51
CA ALA A 174 -24.16 22.89 -9.07
C ALA A 174 -24.88 23.25 -7.76
N ASP A 175 -26.13 22.83 -7.63
CA ASP A 175 -26.92 23.01 -6.41
C ASP A 175 -26.49 22.00 -5.34
N THR A 176 -25.71 22.48 -4.38
CA THR A 176 -25.25 21.66 -3.25
C THR A 176 -26.37 21.18 -2.32
N ASN A 177 -27.60 21.72 -2.43
CA ASN A 177 -28.76 21.25 -1.69
C ASN A 177 -29.47 20.05 -2.35
N ALA A 178 -29.26 19.82 -3.65
CA ALA A 178 -29.87 18.73 -4.41
C ALA A 178 -29.57 17.34 -3.82
N THR A 179 -30.35 16.32 -4.20
CA THR A 179 -30.04 14.94 -3.80
C THR A 179 -28.69 14.50 -4.39
N LYS A 180 -28.09 13.44 -3.84
CA LYS A 180 -26.80 12.96 -4.35
C LYS A 180 -26.81 12.64 -5.85
N PRO A 181 -27.80 11.88 -6.39
CA PRO A 181 -27.82 11.60 -7.83
C PRO A 181 -28.01 12.85 -8.68
N GLU A 182 -28.82 13.82 -8.23
CA GLU A 182 -29.04 15.10 -8.93
C GLU A 182 -27.77 15.95 -8.92
N LEU A 183 -27.12 16.10 -7.77
CA LEU A 183 -25.84 16.80 -7.65
C LEU A 183 -24.77 16.14 -8.53
N GLY A 184 -24.69 14.80 -8.51
CA GLY A 184 -23.81 14.04 -9.38
C GLY A 184 -24.10 14.29 -10.87
N SER A 185 -25.37 14.32 -11.27
CA SER A 185 -25.78 14.62 -12.65
C SER A 185 -25.40 16.03 -13.09
N GLN A 186 -25.55 17.03 -12.21
CA GLN A 186 -25.17 18.42 -12.51
C GLN A 186 -23.66 18.55 -12.68
N ILE A 187 -22.87 17.93 -11.78
CA ILE A 187 -21.42 17.89 -11.89
C ILE A 187 -21.00 17.16 -13.18
N ALA A 188 -21.61 16.01 -13.48
CA ALA A 188 -21.34 15.25 -14.70
C ALA A 188 -21.59 16.08 -15.97
N SER A 189 -22.71 16.81 -16.01
CA SER A 189 -23.03 17.73 -17.10
C SER A 189 -22.00 18.87 -17.21
N ALA A 190 -21.54 19.42 -16.09
CA ALA A 190 -20.53 20.48 -16.09
C ALA A 190 -19.13 19.99 -16.50
N LEU A 191 -18.86 18.69 -16.34
CA LEU A 191 -17.60 18.04 -16.71
C LEU A 191 -17.63 17.35 -18.09
N ASP A 192 -18.76 17.41 -18.79
CA ASP A 192 -18.99 16.73 -20.07
C ASP A 192 -18.68 15.22 -19.99
N VAL A 193 -19.28 14.53 -19.02
CA VAL A 193 -19.21 13.07 -18.84
C VAL A 193 -20.59 12.43 -18.85
N ALA A 194 -20.64 11.19 -19.30
CA ALA A 194 -21.87 10.41 -19.30
C ALA A 194 -22.40 10.20 -17.88
N TRP A 195 -23.71 10.35 -17.71
CA TRP A 195 -24.40 10.10 -16.45
C TRP A 195 -25.71 9.36 -16.71
N GLY A 196 -25.78 8.10 -16.25
CA GLY A 196 -26.91 7.20 -16.50
C GLY A 196 -27.52 6.63 -15.23
N SER A 197 -28.51 5.75 -15.41
CA SER A 197 -29.16 5.03 -14.30
C SER A 197 -28.25 4.03 -13.60
N ASP A 198 -27.13 3.66 -14.22
CA ASP A 198 -26.06 2.82 -13.67
C ASP A 198 -25.09 3.60 -12.77
N CYS A 199 -25.11 4.94 -12.82
CA CYS A 199 -24.24 5.82 -12.04
C CYS A 199 -24.72 5.99 -10.58
N TRP A 200 -25.94 5.58 -10.26
CA TRP A 200 -26.49 5.66 -8.91
C TRP A 200 -27.44 4.48 -8.63
N SER A 201 -27.80 4.28 -7.37
CA SER A 201 -28.77 3.27 -6.95
C SER A 201 -29.97 3.90 -6.24
N ALA A 202 -31.09 3.18 -6.22
CA ALA A 202 -32.35 3.62 -5.61
C ALA A 202 -32.22 4.15 -4.17
N GLY A 203 -31.17 3.75 -3.44
CA GLY A 203 -30.84 4.27 -2.10
C GLY A 203 -30.04 5.59 -2.10
N ASN A 204 -30.18 6.44 -3.12
CA ASN A 204 -29.44 7.71 -3.29
C ASN A 204 -27.92 7.57 -3.12
N THR A 205 -27.35 6.46 -3.59
CA THR A 205 -25.92 6.17 -3.46
C THR A 205 -25.30 6.17 -4.85
N ILE A 206 -24.20 6.88 -5.04
CA ILE A 206 -23.46 6.90 -6.31
C ILE A 206 -22.73 5.57 -6.47
N THR A 207 -22.81 4.92 -7.63
CA THR A 207 -22.09 3.67 -7.87
C THR A 207 -20.62 3.94 -8.15
N LEU A 208 -19.78 2.89 -8.20
CA LEU A 208 -18.39 3.06 -8.64
C LEU A 208 -18.32 3.56 -10.09
N ILE A 209 -19.26 3.14 -10.94
CA ILE A 209 -19.38 3.64 -12.32
C ILE A 209 -19.58 5.15 -12.31
N GLY A 210 -20.56 5.63 -11.53
CA GLY A 210 -20.82 7.07 -11.39
C GLY A 210 -19.62 7.84 -10.85
N LEU A 211 -18.97 7.33 -9.80
CA LEU A 211 -17.75 7.96 -9.25
C LEU A 211 -16.61 8.02 -10.27
N ASN A 212 -16.43 6.97 -11.09
CA ASN A 212 -15.43 6.96 -12.15
C ASN A 212 -15.75 7.92 -13.30
N GLN A 213 -17.03 8.10 -13.64
CA GLN A 213 -17.43 9.13 -14.60
C GLN A 213 -17.02 10.52 -14.10
N LEU A 214 -17.39 10.87 -12.86
CA LEU A 214 -17.03 12.15 -12.25
C LEU A 214 -15.52 12.31 -12.15
N LEU A 215 -14.79 11.29 -11.71
CA LEU A 215 -13.34 11.31 -11.58
C LEU A 215 -12.67 11.55 -12.93
N SER A 216 -13.10 10.86 -14.00
CA SER A 216 -12.54 11.04 -15.33
C SER A 216 -12.72 12.46 -15.85
N GLY A 217 -13.90 13.06 -15.66
CA GLY A 217 -14.18 14.43 -16.07
C GLY A 217 -13.39 15.45 -15.25
N SER A 218 -13.25 15.17 -13.95
CA SER A 218 -12.53 16.02 -13.01
C SER A 218 -11.03 16.04 -13.31
N GLU A 219 -10.42 14.89 -13.57
CA GLU A 219 -9.01 14.78 -13.96
C GLU A 219 -8.75 15.49 -15.30
N ARG A 220 -9.62 15.29 -16.30
CA ARG A 220 -9.51 16.02 -17.58
C ARG A 220 -9.60 17.54 -17.39
N ARG A 221 -10.54 18.03 -16.59
CA ARG A 221 -10.68 19.48 -16.33
C ARG A 221 -9.49 20.03 -15.54
N ALA A 222 -8.99 19.30 -14.56
CA ALA A 222 -7.81 19.69 -13.79
C ALA A 222 -6.55 19.77 -14.66
N THR A 223 -6.32 18.83 -15.57
CA THR A 223 -5.21 18.88 -16.54
C THR A 223 -5.40 19.99 -17.59
N ALA A 224 -6.62 20.28 -18.01
CA ALA A 224 -6.89 21.39 -18.94
C ALA A 224 -6.64 22.77 -18.32
N GLN A 225 -6.89 22.92 -17.02
CA GLN A 225 -6.64 24.16 -16.27
C GLN A 225 -5.16 24.38 -15.94
N ASP A 226 -4.33 23.33 -16.02
CA ASP A 226 -2.92 23.38 -15.63
C ASP A 226 -2.10 22.38 -16.47
N ARG A 227 -1.41 22.90 -17.50
CA ARG A 227 -0.85 22.13 -18.62
C ARG A 227 0.31 21.18 -18.26
N ASP A 228 0.80 21.21 -17.02
CA ASP A 228 1.93 20.39 -16.54
C ASP A 228 1.51 19.22 -15.62
N ARG A 229 0.20 18.97 -15.45
CA ARG A 229 -0.33 17.96 -14.51
C ARG A 229 -0.39 16.55 -15.10
N SER A 230 0.50 15.65 -14.67
CA SER A 230 0.37 14.20 -14.93
C SER A 230 0.66 13.33 -13.69
N GLY A 231 -0.24 12.39 -13.36
CA GLY A 231 -0.10 11.45 -12.22
C GLY A 231 -1.36 11.28 -11.35
N VAL A 232 -1.37 10.25 -10.48
CA VAL A 232 -2.47 9.99 -9.52
C VAL A 232 -2.47 11.02 -8.37
N PHE A 233 -1.30 11.54 -8.00
CA PHE A 233 -1.11 12.62 -7.04
C PHE A 233 -0.11 13.63 -7.62
N PHE A 234 -0.28 14.92 -7.28
CA PHE A 234 0.49 16.02 -7.89
C PHE A 234 1.62 16.52 -6.98
N SER A 235 1.61 16.14 -5.69
CA SER A 235 2.70 16.40 -4.75
C SER A 235 2.90 15.29 -3.73
N ALA A 236 4.09 15.20 -3.13
CA ALA A 236 4.37 14.29 -2.03
C ALA A 236 3.42 14.49 -0.83
N ARG A 237 2.91 15.71 -0.63
CA ARG A 237 1.97 16.02 0.46
C ARG A 237 0.57 15.48 0.19
N GLU A 238 0.09 15.60 -1.04
CA GLU A 238 -1.20 15.01 -1.45
C GLU A 238 -1.15 13.50 -1.39
N GLU A 239 -0.07 12.88 -1.89
CA GLU A 239 0.16 11.44 -1.77
C GLU A 239 0.18 11.05 -0.29
N ALA A 240 0.99 11.72 0.54
CA ALA A 240 1.04 11.48 1.99
C ALA A 240 -0.34 11.51 2.66
N ASN A 241 -1.14 12.55 2.42
CA ASN A 241 -2.49 12.69 2.97
C ASN A 241 -3.37 11.47 2.60
N ALA A 242 -3.37 11.09 1.33
CA ALA A 242 -4.16 9.96 0.84
C ALA A 242 -3.70 8.61 1.43
N LEU A 243 -2.38 8.42 1.57
CA LEU A 243 -1.81 7.23 2.19
C LEU A 243 -2.18 7.16 3.68
N LEU A 244 -2.06 8.26 4.44
CA LEU A 244 -2.38 8.26 5.87
C LEU A 244 -3.85 7.92 6.15
N GLU A 245 -4.78 8.41 5.33
CA GLU A 245 -6.21 8.14 5.51
C GLU A 245 -6.59 6.72 5.14
N THR A 246 -5.97 6.21 4.06
CA THR A 246 -6.13 4.80 3.68
C THR A 246 -5.62 3.89 4.79
N LEU A 247 -4.46 4.21 5.37
CA LEU A 247 -3.92 3.48 6.52
C LEU A 247 -4.83 3.62 7.75
N ALA A 248 -5.33 4.82 8.04
CA ALA A 248 -6.21 5.07 9.18
C ALA A 248 -7.49 4.22 9.12
N LEU A 249 -8.07 4.03 7.93
CA LEU A 249 -9.24 3.16 7.71
C LEU A 249 -8.91 1.67 7.84
N ALA A 250 -7.68 1.27 7.53
CA ALA A 250 -7.23 -0.11 7.64
C ALA A 250 -6.77 -0.48 9.06
N MET A 251 -6.40 0.49 9.89
CA MET A 251 -5.86 0.22 11.23
C MET A 251 -6.95 -0.22 12.21
N PRO A 252 -6.80 -1.37 12.88
CA PRO A 252 -7.66 -1.70 14.00
C PRO A 252 -7.38 -0.77 15.20
N PRO A 253 -8.38 -0.45 16.03
CA PRO A 253 -8.21 0.40 17.21
C PRO A 253 -7.31 -0.24 18.27
N TYR A 254 -7.17 -1.56 18.23
CA TYR A 254 -6.28 -2.34 19.09
C TYR A 254 -5.71 -3.54 18.32
N MET A 255 -4.43 -3.80 18.52
CA MET A 255 -3.68 -4.92 17.95
C MET A 255 -3.25 -5.85 19.09
N GLU A 256 -3.91 -7.01 19.20
CA GLU A 256 -3.54 -8.05 20.15
C GLU A 256 -2.48 -8.97 19.54
N GLY A 257 -1.34 -9.15 20.22
CA GLY A 257 -0.15 -9.76 19.65
C GLY A 257 -0.33 -11.20 19.17
N ARG A 258 -1.12 -12.02 19.87
CA ARG A 258 -1.36 -13.42 19.48
C ARG A 258 -2.18 -13.50 18.20
N THR A 259 -3.25 -12.72 18.15
CA THR A 259 -4.16 -12.60 17.00
C THR A 259 -3.43 -12.05 15.78
N CYS A 260 -2.59 -11.02 15.96
CA CYS A 260 -1.76 -10.48 14.88
C CYS A 260 -0.77 -11.52 14.33
N ALA A 261 -0.05 -12.23 15.21
CA ALA A 261 0.89 -13.27 14.79
C ALA A 261 0.19 -14.45 14.10
N GLN A 262 -0.99 -14.85 14.59
CA GLN A 262 -1.84 -15.87 13.98
C GLN A 262 -2.27 -15.46 12.55
N ALA A 263 -2.83 -14.26 12.40
CA ALA A 263 -3.28 -13.75 11.11
C ALA A 263 -2.14 -13.69 10.07
N MET A 264 -0.96 -13.22 10.48
CA MET A 264 0.23 -13.21 9.62
C MET A 264 0.68 -14.64 9.24
N LYS A 265 0.67 -15.60 10.18
CA LYS A 265 1.01 -17.01 9.89
C LYS A 265 0.05 -17.63 8.89
N GLU A 266 -1.25 -17.43 9.09
CA GLU A 266 -2.30 -17.99 8.21
C GLU A 266 -2.23 -17.41 6.79
N ALA A 267 -1.87 -16.13 6.65
CA ALA A 267 -1.64 -15.49 5.36
C ALA A 267 -0.26 -15.83 4.73
N ALA A 268 0.48 -16.78 5.30
CA ALA A 268 1.84 -17.17 4.89
C ALA A 268 2.89 -16.04 4.97
N PHE A 269 2.66 -15.01 5.78
CA PHE A 269 3.59 -13.90 5.96
C PHE A 269 4.69 -14.25 6.97
N THR A 270 5.87 -14.63 6.49
CA THR A 270 6.93 -15.28 7.30
C THR A 270 7.43 -14.49 8.52
N GLN A 271 7.21 -13.17 8.56
CA GLN A 271 7.65 -12.30 9.65
C GLN A 271 6.86 -12.45 10.95
N TRP A 272 5.77 -13.22 10.98
CA TRP A 272 5.01 -13.53 12.21
C TRP A 272 5.87 -14.09 13.37
N ARG A 273 7.03 -14.66 13.03
CA ARG A 273 7.98 -15.26 13.98
C ARG A 273 8.84 -14.23 14.70
N GLN A 274 8.85 -12.98 14.26
CA GLN A 274 9.70 -11.94 14.84
C GLN A 274 9.03 -11.34 16.08
N THR A 275 9.85 -10.85 17.01
CA THR A 275 9.38 -10.18 18.23
C THR A 275 8.89 -8.75 17.95
N GLU A 276 9.32 -8.18 16.84
CA GLU A 276 8.90 -6.91 16.26
C GLU A 276 7.55 -7.04 15.51
N TRP A 277 6.69 -7.96 15.95
CA TRP A 277 5.44 -8.30 15.27
C TRP A 277 4.56 -7.08 14.99
N THR A 278 4.61 -6.03 15.83
CA THR A 278 3.85 -4.78 15.62
C THR A 278 4.20 -4.11 14.30
N ALA A 279 5.50 -4.02 13.97
CA ALA A 279 5.97 -3.39 12.74
C ALA A 279 5.55 -4.21 11.52
N PHE A 280 5.76 -5.52 11.59
CA PHE A 280 5.38 -6.43 10.52
C PHE A 280 3.86 -6.53 10.34
N TYR A 281 3.08 -6.44 11.41
CA TYR A 281 1.63 -6.43 11.30
C TYR A 281 1.13 -5.15 10.62
N PHE A 282 1.74 -4.01 10.92
CA PHE A 282 1.44 -2.75 10.22
C PHE A 282 1.73 -2.85 8.72
N GLU A 283 2.89 -3.41 8.33
CA GLU A 283 3.21 -3.70 6.92
C GLU A 283 2.18 -4.68 6.30
N PHE A 284 1.82 -5.74 7.04
CA PHE A 284 0.93 -6.82 6.59
C PHE A 284 -0.48 -6.33 6.22
N ILE A 285 -1.05 -5.39 6.97
CA ILE A 285 -2.38 -4.84 6.68
C ILE A 285 -2.30 -3.53 5.88
N GLY A 286 -1.25 -2.73 6.09
CA GLY A 286 -1.07 -1.43 5.48
C GLY A 286 -0.75 -1.52 4.00
N LEU A 287 0.22 -2.36 3.61
CA LEU A 287 0.61 -2.50 2.20
C LEU A 287 -0.58 -2.95 1.31
N PRO A 288 -1.35 -3.99 1.66
CA PRO A 288 -2.54 -4.34 0.90
C PRO A 288 -3.58 -3.22 0.87
N ALA A 289 -3.76 -2.45 1.94
CA ALA A 289 -4.70 -1.32 1.92
C ALA A 289 -4.26 -0.25 0.91
N LEU A 290 -2.98 0.13 0.93
CA LEU A 290 -2.41 1.10 -0.01
C LEU A 290 -2.48 0.61 -1.46
N VAL A 291 -2.08 -0.64 -1.70
CA VAL A 291 -2.12 -1.23 -3.05
C VAL A 291 -3.55 -1.39 -3.54
N ASN A 292 -4.52 -1.71 -2.68
CA ASN A 292 -5.94 -1.74 -3.08
C ASN A 292 -6.52 -0.35 -3.34
N ALA A 293 -6.00 0.68 -2.69
CA ALA A 293 -6.46 2.05 -2.89
C ALA A 293 -5.81 2.72 -4.10
N PHE A 294 -4.53 2.50 -4.39
CA PHE A 294 -3.82 3.30 -5.40
C PHE A 294 -2.97 2.49 -6.38
N GLY A 295 -2.95 1.16 -6.23
CA GLY A 295 -1.98 0.32 -6.93
C GLY A 295 -0.58 0.54 -6.39
N GLY A 296 0.43 0.51 -7.25
CA GLY A 296 1.83 0.56 -6.82
C GLY A 296 2.27 -0.73 -6.13
N GLY A 297 3.40 -0.66 -5.43
CA GLY A 297 3.99 -1.83 -4.80
C GLY A 297 5.35 -1.56 -4.18
N PRO A 298 6.02 -2.59 -3.63
CA PRO A 298 7.33 -2.44 -3.02
C PRO A 298 8.38 -1.97 -4.03
N ARG A 299 9.37 -1.20 -3.56
CA ARG A 299 10.54 -0.80 -4.34
C ARG A 299 11.81 -1.28 -3.67
N VAL A 300 12.85 -1.56 -4.45
CA VAL A 300 14.17 -1.94 -3.93
C VAL A 300 15.20 -0.94 -4.41
N PHE A 301 15.97 -0.42 -3.45
CA PHE A 301 17.13 0.41 -3.70
C PHE A 301 18.33 -0.23 -3.03
N SER A 302 19.39 -0.49 -3.79
CA SER A 302 20.52 -1.32 -3.35
C SER A 302 20.05 -2.72 -2.91
N ARG A 303 20.02 -3.01 -1.60
CA ARG A 303 19.51 -4.27 -1.03
C ARG A 303 18.30 -4.06 -0.12
N THR A 304 17.77 -2.85 -0.12
CA THR A 304 16.79 -2.38 0.84
C THR A 304 15.44 -2.33 0.16
N ARG A 305 14.54 -3.17 0.65
CA ARG A 305 13.14 -3.15 0.23
C ARG A 305 12.40 -2.12 1.05
N PHE A 306 11.87 -1.12 0.36
CA PHE A 306 10.88 -0.17 0.86
C PHE A 306 9.50 -0.78 0.67
N ASP A 307 8.63 -0.57 1.66
CA ASP A 307 7.33 -1.26 1.71
C ASP A 307 6.42 -0.89 0.54
N TYR A 308 6.38 0.39 0.15
CA TYR A 308 5.43 0.91 -0.82
C TYR A 308 6.05 1.95 -1.76
N GLY A 309 5.51 2.06 -2.95
CA GLY A 309 5.95 3.01 -3.96
C GLY A 309 4.84 3.28 -4.97
N LEU A 310 4.58 4.55 -5.20
CA LEU A 310 3.61 5.04 -6.18
C LEU A 310 4.25 6.13 -7.05
N ALA A 311 4.01 7.44 -6.80
CA ALA A 311 4.86 8.47 -7.37
C ALA A 311 6.17 8.55 -6.57
N HIS A 312 6.04 8.56 -5.24
CA HIS A 312 7.16 8.59 -4.32
C HIS A 312 7.40 7.22 -3.67
N THR A 313 8.58 7.04 -3.07
CA THR A 313 8.92 5.83 -2.32
C THR A 313 8.53 6.03 -0.86
N TRP A 314 7.82 5.07 -0.26
CA TRP A 314 7.36 5.12 1.12
C TRP A 314 7.72 3.87 1.91
N ASP A 315 8.07 4.06 3.16
CA ASP A 315 8.42 2.99 4.08
C ASP A 315 7.55 3.05 5.34
N LEU A 316 6.99 1.91 5.75
CA LEU A 316 6.07 1.86 6.88
C LEU A 316 6.87 1.57 8.16
N LYS A 317 6.76 2.45 9.14
CA LYS A 317 7.44 2.31 10.44
C LYS A 317 6.46 2.33 11.58
N VAL A 318 6.77 1.57 12.63
CA VAL A 318 6.03 1.63 13.90
C VAL A 318 6.95 2.21 14.96
N HIS A 319 6.38 3.15 15.72
CA HIS A 319 7.06 3.86 16.78
C HIS A 319 6.29 3.77 18.09
N MET A 320 7.04 3.73 19.19
CA MET A 320 6.50 3.69 20.54
C MET A 320 6.35 5.11 21.06
N ALA A 321 5.15 5.51 21.49
CA ALA A 321 4.88 6.89 21.94
C ALA A 321 5.81 7.38 23.08
N THR A 322 6.41 6.46 23.85
CA THR A 322 7.35 6.77 24.93
C THR A 322 8.79 7.01 24.48
N SER A 323 9.10 6.89 23.18
CA SER A 323 10.42 7.16 22.60
C SER A 323 10.35 8.40 21.68
N GLY A 324 11.44 9.12 21.48
CA GLY A 324 11.54 10.19 20.48
C GLY A 324 12.22 9.76 19.17
N LEU A 325 12.88 8.60 19.17
CA LEU A 325 13.74 8.16 18.07
C LEU A 325 13.13 6.92 17.39
N ALA A 326 12.85 7.02 16.09
CA ALA A 326 12.32 5.95 15.26
C ALA A 326 13.41 5.39 14.33
N PRO A 327 13.78 4.09 14.46
CA PRO A 327 14.72 3.46 13.54
C PRO A 327 14.17 3.38 12.12
N LEU A 328 14.96 3.86 11.16
CA LEU A 328 14.66 3.81 9.73
C LEU A 328 15.39 2.63 9.05
N ASN A 329 15.54 2.73 7.73
CA ASN A 329 16.27 1.76 6.91
C ASN A 329 17.79 1.98 6.98
N ASP A 330 18.56 1.07 6.37
CA ASP A 330 20.00 1.21 6.27
C ASP A 330 20.37 2.46 5.46
N CYS A 331 21.53 3.04 5.77
CA CYS A 331 21.94 4.32 5.21
C CYS A 331 22.05 4.24 3.68
N SER A 332 22.68 3.19 3.15
CA SER A 332 22.85 3.00 1.71
C SER A 332 21.52 2.91 0.96
N GLY A 333 20.52 2.22 1.52
CA GLY A 333 19.20 2.11 0.93
C GLY A 333 18.48 3.45 0.85
N VAL A 334 18.50 4.23 1.94
CA VAL A 334 17.89 5.58 1.97
C VAL A 334 18.62 6.52 1.01
N GLU A 335 19.95 6.52 1.03
CA GLU A 335 20.77 7.35 0.16
C GLU A 335 20.53 7.07 -1.32
N THR A 336 20.46 5.78 -1.71
CA THR A 336 20.19 5.37 -3.09
C THR A 336 18.77 5.74 -3.51
N ALA A 337 17.81 5.66 -2.58
CA ALA A 337 16.41 5.96 -2.86
C ALA A 337 16.14 7.46 -2.99
N VAL A 338 16.83 8.33 -2.24
CA VAL A 338 16.71 9.79 -2.46
C VAL A 338 17.41 10.21 -3.77
N ASP A 339 18.51 9.55 -4.13
CA ASP A 339 19.24 9.82 -5.38
C ASP A 339 18.48 9.39 -6.64
N SER A 340 17.45 8.55 -6.50
CA SER A 340 16.66 8.10 -7.65
C SER A 340 15.72 9.18 -8.21
N GLY A 341 15.65 10.35 -7.56
CA GLY A 341 14.81 11.48 -7.98
C GLY A 341 13.32 11.35 -7.64
N THR A 342 12.89 10.28 -6.97
CA THR A 342 11.50 10.12 -6.51
C THR A 342 11.28 10.63 -5.09
N GLY A 343 12.35 10.93 -4.36
CA GLY A 343 12.35 11.14 -2.92
C GLY A 343 11.90 9.92 -2.11
N VAL A 344 12.03 10.04 -0.80
CA VAL A 344 11.79 8.98 0.18
C VAL A 344 10.95 9.50 1.33
N GLY A 345 9.86 8.82 1.62
CA GLY A 345 9.00 9.10 2.76
C GLY A 345 8.91 7.96 3.75
N PHE A 346 8.56 8.31 4.99
CA PHE A 346 8.36 7.40 6.11
C PHE A 346 6.96 7.62 6.67
N LEU A 347 6.12 6.58 6.60
CA LEU A 347 4.78 6.55 7.18
C LEU A 347 4.88 5.92 8.57
N ILE A 348 4.84 6.75 9.60
CA ILE A 348 5.12 6.35 10.98
C ILE A 348 3.82 6.20 11.75
N LEU A 349 3.54 4.96 12.18
CA LEU A 349 2.48 4.66 13.14
C LEU A 349 3.02 4.74 14.57
N THR A 350 2.60 5.76 15.29
CA THR A 350 2.88 5.95 16.72
C THR A 350 1.74 5.39 17.57
N GLY A 351 2.08 4.68 18.64
CA GLY A 351 1.10 4.15 19.58
C GLY A 351 1.67 3.67 20.91
N ARG A 352 0.78 3.23 21.79
CA ARG A 352 1.10 2.68 23.12
C ARG A 352 1.22 1.16 23.02
N ALA A 353 2.28 0.58 23.57
CA ALA A 353 2.36 -0.88 23.72
C ALA A 353 2.03 -1.29 25.13
N GLU A 354 1.42 -2.45 25.20
CA GLU A 354 1.29 -3.23 26.42
C GLU A 354 2.47 -4.20 26.45
N LEU A 355 3.20 -4.20 27.56
CA LEU A 355 4.33 -5.09 27.76
C LEU A 355 3.84 -6.40 28.36
N ASP A 356 4.46 -7.50 27.97
CA ASP A 356 4.16 -8.80 28.55
C ASP A 356 4.70 -8.95 29.97
N ASP A 357 4.11 -9.89 30.70
CA ASP A 357 4.57 -10.42 31.99
C ASP A 357 5.39 -11.72 31.83
N GLY A 358 5.59 -12.16 30.59
CA GLY A 358 6.26 -13.40 30.21
C GLY A 358 5.32 -14.44 29.57
N GLU A 359 4.01 -14.33 29.75
CA GLU A 359 3.06 -15.28 29.15
C GLU A 359 3.05 -15.20 27.62
N PHE A 360 3.02 -13.99 27.07
CA PHE A 360 3.05 -13.79 25.63
C PHE A 360 4.36 -14.31 25.02
N ARG A 361 5.51 -14.06 25.67
CA ARG A 361 6.79 -14.64 25.28
C ARG A 361 6.75 -16.17 25.25
N ALA A 362 6.27 -16.81 26.32
CA ALA A 362 6.20 -18.27 26.40
C ALA A 362 5.33 -18.82 25.27
N TRP A 363 4.17 -18.21 25.04
CA TRP A 363 3.30 -18.55 23.92
C TRP A 363 3.98 -18.35 22.56
N HIS A 364 4.67 -17.23 22.32
CA HIS A 364 5.31 -16.95 21.02
C HIS A 364 6.45 -17.92 20.73
N GLU A 365 7.22 -18.30 21.76
CA GLU A 365 8.26 -19.32 21.66
C GLU A 365 7.65 -20.69 21.32
N ASP A 366 6.57 -21.10 21.97
CA ASP A 366 5.83 -22.33 21.66
C ASP A 366 5.26 -22.31 20.22
N PHE A 367 4.56 -21.22 19.86
CA PHE A 367 3.94 -21.01 18.57
C PHE A 367 4.95 -21.10 17.40
N ARG A 368 6.17 -20.63 17.62
CA ARG A 368 7.29 -20.76 16.67
C ARG A 368 7.88 -22.17 16.64
N SER A 369 7.86 -22.87 17.77
CA SER A 369 8.44 -24.20 17.92
C SER A 369 7.64 -25.29 17.21
N GLN A 370 6.34 -25.09 16.99
CA GLN A 370 5.47 -25.98 16.21
C GLN A 370 5.97 -26.28 14.78
N LEU A 371 6.92 -25.50 14.25
CA LEU A 371 7.54 -25.71 12.94
C LEU A 371 8.95 -26.33 13.00
N ARG A 372 9.54 -26.46 14.19
CA ARG A 372 10.90 -27.00 14.35
C ARG A 372 10.83 -28.41 14.92
N LYS A 373 11.35 -29.39 14.17
CA LYS A 373 11.54 -30.78 14.66
C LYS A 373 12.49 -30.87 15.87
N ARG A 374 13.31 -29.85 16.14
CA ARG A 374 14.19 -29.75 17.31
C ARG A 374 14.33 -28.30 17.77
N VAL A 375 13.99 -28.04 19.03
CA VAL A 375 14.35 -26.81 19.74
C VAL A 375 15.67 -27.07 20.45
N THR A 376 16.75 -26.44 20.00
CA THR A 376 18.01 -26.44 20.74
C THR A 376 17.80 -25.63 22.02
N LYS A 377 17.67 -26.32 23.16
CA LYS A 377 17.62 -25.65 24.47
C LYS A 377 18.95 -24.96 24.72
N ARG A 378 18.89 -23.69 25.16
CA ARG A 378 20.09 -22.95 25.58
C ARG A 378 20.71 -23.63 26.80
N SER A 379 22.03 -23.68 26.85
CA SER A 379 22.82 -24.22 27.97
C SER A 379 22.88 -23.29 29.19
N ALA A 380 22.50 -22.01 29.04
CA ALA A 380 22.48 -21.05 30.13
C ALA A 380 21.30 -20.05 30.02
N PRO A 381 20.74 -19.57 31.15
CA PRO A 381 19.71 -18.55 31.16
C PRO A 381 20.19 -17.23 30.57
N ARG A 382 19.28 -16.44 29.99
CA ARG A 382 19.62 -15.12 29.44
C ARG A 382 19.99 -14.17 30.59
N LYS A 383 21.12 -13.48 30.46
CA LYS A 383 21.56 -12.40 31.37
C LYS A 383 20.56 -11.23 31.44
N TYR A 384 19.73 -11.06 30.40
CA TYR A 384 18.67 -10.06 30.33
C TYR A 384 17.52 -10.60 29.47
N VAL A 385 16.28 -10.43 29.94
CA VAL A 385 15.06 -10.75 29.19
C VAL A 385 14.32 -9.45 28.92
N ARG A 386 14.36 -9.01 27.66
CA ARG A 386 13.60 -7.84 27.21
C ARG A 386 12.10 -8.13 27.32
N LEU A 387 11.28 -7.24 27.88
CA LEU A 387 9.82 -7.40 27.79
C LEU A 387 9.37 -7.30 26.33
N LEU A 388 8.49 -8.21 25.91
CA LEU A 388 7.87 -8.16 24.58
C LEU A 388 6.60 -7.33 24.64
N LYS A 389 6.13 -6.91 23.46
CA LYS A 389 4.83 -6.25 23.35
C LYS A 389 3.76 -7.32 23.24
N SER A 390 2.85 -7.41 24.21
CA SER A 390 1.68 -8.29 24.15
C SER A 390 0.53 -7.64 23.38
N GLY A 391 0.46 -6.30 23.37
CA GLY A 391 -0.57 -5.53 22.68
C GLY A 391 -0.05 -4.18 22.18
N PHE A 392 -0.80 -3.56 21.27
CA PHE A 392 -0.51 -2.23 20.75
C PHE A 392 -1.80 -1.46 20.41
N THR A 393 -1.91 -0.23 20.91
CA THR A 393 -2.98 0.72 20.61
C THR A 393 -2.42 1.80 19.68
N PRO A 394 -2.77 1.80 18.38
CA PRO A 394 -2.47 2.90 17.46
C PRO A 394 -3.03 4.23 17.97
N GLN A 395 -2.28 5.32 17.81
CA GLN A 395 -2.72 6.66 18.26
C GLN A 395 -2.58 7.72 17.17
N MET A 396 -1.54 7.63 16.35
CA MET A 396 -1.26 8.65 15.33
C MET A 396 -0.49 8.04 14.17
N LEU A 397 -0.80 8.51 12.97
CA LEU A 397 -0.02 8.30 11.76
C LEU A 397 0.62 9.62 11.35
N GLU A 398 1.87 9.58 10.92
CA GLU A 398 2.61 10.75 10.43
C GLU A 398 3.38 10.38 9.17
N ALA A 399 3.46 11.33 8.23
CA ALA A 399 4.22 11.18 7.00
C ALA A 399 5.37 12.18 6.98
N PHE A 400 6.60 11.67 7.04
CA PHE A 400 7.82 12.45 6.88
C PHE A 400 8.41 12.22 5.50
N TYR A 401 9.02 13.23 4.88
CA TYR A 401 9.52 13.13 3.51
C TYR A 401 10.86 13.83 3.32
N LEU A 402 11.70 13.21 2.49
CA LEU A 402 12.99 13.69 2.02
C LEU A 402 12.95 13.70 0.48
N PRO A 403 12.85 14.88 -0.17
CA PRO A 403 12.77 14.96 -1.63
C PRO A 403 14.06 14.48 -2.32
N ASP A 404 15.23 14.76 -1.75
CA ASP A 404 16.52 14.57 -2.40
C ASP A 404 17.68 14.44 -1.38
N ARG A 405 18.91 14.37 -1.92
CA ARG A 405 20.16 14.29 -1.14
C ARG A 405 20.38 15.54 -0.27
N GLU A 406 20.09 16.73 -0.80
CA GLU A 406 20.31 18.00 -0.08
C GLU A 406 19.42 18.08 1.16
N ALA A 407 18.15 17.67 1.05
CA ALA A 407 17.25 17.58 2.18
C ALA A 407 17.71 16.56 3.24
N LEU A 408 18.26 15.42 2.82
CA LEU A 408 18.84 14.43 3.73
C LEU A 408 20.06 14.99 4.49
N GLU A 409 20.98 15.64 3.79
CA GLU A 409 22.17 16.28 4.40
C GLU A 409 21.78 17.41 5.35
N THR A 410 20.79 18.21 4.97
CA THR A 410 20.24 19.26 5.83
C THR A 410 19.64 18.64 7.10
N ALA A 411 18.81 17.60 6.98
CA ALA A 411 18.21 16.87 8.10
C ALA A 411 19.23 16.21 9.03
N LEU A 412 20.38 15.78 8.50
CA LEU A 412 21.53 15.34 9.29
C LEU A 412 22.17 16.51 10.06
N GLY A 413 22.31 17.67 9.41
CA GLY A 413 22.93 18.87 9.96
C GLY A 413 22.22 19.43 11.19
N TYR A 414 20.88 19.55 11.14
CA TYR A 414 20.08 20.00 12.30
C TYR A 414 19.60 18.85 13.20
N GLY A 415 19.97 17.61 12.88
CA GLY A 415 19.80 16.46 13.78
C GLY A 415 18.41 15.82 13.82
N ALA A 416 17.53 16.11 12.86
CA ALA A 416 16.30 15.33 12.68
C ALA A 416 16.58 13.91 12.19
N ILE A 417 17.64 13.72 11.40
CA ILE A 417 18.15 12.40 11.03
C ILE A 417 19.49 12.17 11.72
N LYS A 418 19.70 10.96 12.27
CA LYS A 418 20.94 10.57 12.96
C LYS A 418 21.43 9.21 12.47
N VAL A 419 22.74 9.01 12.43
CA VAL A 419 23.33 7.70 12.09
C VAL A 419 23.34 6.78 13.32
N MET A 420 22.68 5.64 13.22
CA MET A 420 22.69 4.56 14.19
C MET A 420 23.63 3.45 13.74
N ARG A 421 24.75 3.29 14.46
CA ARG A 421 25.60 2.11 14.31
C ARG A 421 24.89 0.91 14.89
N GLN A 422 24.76 -0.14 14.09
CA GLN A 422 24.21 -1.41 14.52
C GLN A 422 25.32 -2.30 15.10
N GLY A 423 24.97 -3.17 16.05
CA GLY A 423 25.89 -4.21 16.56
C GLY A 423 26.23 -5.26 15.49
N ALA A 424 26.90 -6.34 15.90
CA ALA A 424 27.30 -7.40 14.97
C ALA A 424 26.12 -8.28 14.49
N GLN A 425 26.27 -8.85 13.29
CA GLN A 425 25.46 -9.96 12.79
C GLN A 425 25.74 -11.24 13.60
N THR A 426 24.88 -12.25 13.47
CA THR A 426 25.13 -13.59 14.05
C THR A 426 26.43 -14.21 13.52
N SER A 427 26.86 -13.82 12.31
CA SER A 427 28.13 -14.19 11.69
C SER A 427 29.35 -13.46 12.27
N GLY A 428 29.16 -12.51 13.20
CA GLY A 428 30.22 -11.67 13.76
C GLY A 428 30.56 -10.42 12.93
N ARG A 429 30.11 -10.32 11.67
CA ARG A 429 30.34 -9.14 10.82
C ARG A 429 29.57 -7.91 11.32
N PRO A 430 30.10 -6.68 11.22
CA PRO A 430 29.33 -5.47 11.52
C PRO A 430 28.05 -5.41 10.68
N ARG A 431 26.93 -5.01 11.29
CA ARG A 431 25.71 -4.71 10.52
C ARG A 431 25.86 -3.33 9.87
N PRO A 432 25.36 -3.14 8.64
CA PRO A 432 25.29 -1.82 8.02
C PRO A 432 24.60 -0.80 8.94
N PRO A 433 25.05 0.45 9.02
CA PRO A 433 24.40 1.47 9.83
C PRO A 433 23.00 1.78 9.29
N LYS A 434 22.13 2.28 10.17
CA LYS A 434 20.78 2.75 9.84
C LYS A 434 20.63 4.23 10.16
N TYR A 435 19.65 4.88 9.56
CA TYR A 435 19.20 6.17 10.05
C TYR A 435 18.23 6.01 11.24
N LEU A 436 18.21 7.00 12.11
CA LEU A 436 17.18 7.26 13.12
C LEU A 436 16.51 8.58 12.78
N LEU A 437 15.19 8.62 12.87
CA LEU A 437 14.43 9.86 12.83
C LEU A 437 14.15 10.32 14.26
N ASP A 438 14.55 11.55 14.58
CA ASP A 438 14.14 12.27 15.78
C ASP A 438 12.79 12.94 15.51
N LEU A 439 11.72 12.32 16.00
CA LEU A 439 10.35 12.75 15.72
C LEU A 439 10.05 14.12 16.31
N VAL A 440 10.74 14.53 17.37
CA VAL A 440 10.56 15.88 17.90
C VAL A 440 11.14 16.85 16.89
N GLN A 441 12.43 16.72 16.57
CA GLN A 441 13.09 17.65 15.65
C GLN A 441 12.44 17.67 14.26
N ALA A 442 12.07 16.49 13.72
CA ALA A 442 11.45 16.37 12.40
C ALA A 442 10.05 17.01 12.29
N ARG A 443 9.36 17.25 13.41
CA ARG A 443 8.07 17.97 13.44
C ARG A 443 8.25 19.48 13.44
N TRP A 444 9.29 19.98 14.10
CA TRP A 444 9.47 21.41 14.37
C TRP A 444 10.34 22.11 13.32
N GLU A 445 11.33 21.42 12.74
CA GLU A 445 12.31 22.02 11.82
C GLU A 445 12.28 21.41 10.42
N GLY A 446 12.54 22.23 9.40
CA GLY A 446 12.93 21.76 8.06
C GLY A 446 11.84 21.19 7.15
N GLY A 447 10.56 21.24 7.53
CA GLY A 447 9.45 20.89 6.62
C GLY A 447 9.35 19.40 6.27
N MET A 448 10.01 18.51 7.00
CA MET A 448 9.97 17.06 6.74
C MET A 448 8.57 16.49 6.96
N LEU A 449 7.83 16.96 7.97
CA LEU A 449 6.45 16.52 8.22
C LEU A 449 5.51 17.05 7.11
N LEU A 450 5.01 16.12 6.29
CA LEU A 450 4.05 16.42 5.24
C LEU A 450 2.60 16.28 5.72
N SER A 451 2.32 15.35 6.62
CA SER A 451 0.96 15.12 7.08
C SER A 451 0.92 14.36 8.39
N GLN A 452 -0.18 14.51 9.11
CA GLN A 452 -0.46 13.73 10.30
C GLN A 452 -1.96 13.41 10.42
N ARG A 453 -2.26 12.27 11.02
CA ARG A 453 -3.63 11.79 11.24
C ARG A 453 -3.75 11.14 12.62
N VAL A 454 -4.57 11.71 13.49
CA VAL A 454 -4.90 11.13 14.79
C VAL A 454 -5.88 9.97 14.62
N LEU A 455 -5.61 8.85 15.29
CA LEU A 455 -6.41 7.63 15.25
C LEU A 455 -7.25 7.49 16.53
N GLY A 456 -8.39 8.18 16.59
CA GLY A 456 -9.40 8.04 17.66
C GLY A 456 -8.94 8.41 19.09
N THR A 457 -9.85 8.87 19.94
CA THR A 457 -9.56 9.15 21.35
C THR A 457 -9.66 7.86 22.17
N ALA A 458 -8.58 7.49 22.84
CA ALA A 458 -8.61 6.41 23.83
C ALA A 458 -9.62 6.76 24.94
N SER A 459 -10.74 6.03 25.01
CA SER A 459 -11.32 5.69 26.30
C SER A 459 -10.82 4.29 26.64
N PRO A 460 -10.12 4.09 27.77
CA PRO A 460 -9.94 2.73 28.27
C PRO A 460 -11.32 2.13 28.52
N PRO A 461 -11.55 0.83 28.28
CA PRO A 461 -12.71 0.17 28.86
C PRO A 461 -12.66 0.43 30.37
N GLY A 462 -13.76 0.98 30.89
CA GLY A 462 -13.91 1.27 32.32
C GLY A 462 -13.66 0.00 33.14
N LEU A 463 -13.06 0.25 34.31
CA LEU A 463 -12.85 -0.63 35.48
C LEU A 463 -13.55 -2.00 35.46
#